data_AF-A0A936N761-F1
#
_entry.id   AF-A0A936N761-F1
#
_cell.length_a   1.000
_cell.length_b   1.000
_cell.length_c   1.000
_cell.angle_alpha   90.00
_cell.angle_beta   90.00
_cell.angle_gamma   90.00
#
_symmetry.space_group_name_H-M   'P 1'
#
loop_
_entity.id
_entity.type
_entity.pdbx_description
1 polymer ?
#
loop_
_entity_poly.entity_id
_entity_poly.type
_entity_poly.pdbx_seq_one_letter_code
_entity_poly.pdbx_strand_id
1 'polypeptide(L)'
;MQDLQTFCAGGASYTIVYNSPGTYNLGVDMVKGSDCAANTTPITVNCFILPIELLEFNAHYNGTNVELNWATSSEMNSDYFEIERSVDGFNFTSIEKIKAAGNSNTLKKYSALDLNPGDYGQVYYKLKLYDIGHSDAKFTQTKMVNIVKGLSTKLKVQPNPATQFRIICAKIFF
;
A
#
# COMPACT_ATOMS: atom_id res chain seq x y z
N MET A 1 15.06 5.41 -29.42
CA MET A 1 16.52 5.49 -29.24
C MET A 1 16.75 6.54 -28.17
N GLN A 2 16.96 6.14 -26.91
CA GLN A 2 17.24 7.10 -25.84
C GLN A 2 18.75 7.29 -25.71
N ASP A 3 19.12 8.52 -25.34
CA ASP A 3 20.39 9.18 -25.63
C ASP A 3 21.64 8.42 -25.19
N LEU A 4 22.63 8.43 -26.08
CA LEU A 4 23.99 7.98 -25.82
C LEU A 4 24.71 9.10 -25.05
N GLN A 5 24.98 8.92 -23.76
CA GLN A 5 25.86 9.84 -23.03
C GLN A 5 27.27 9.28 -22.99
N THR A 6 28.16 9.88 -23.79
CA THR A 6 29.59 9.56 -23.87
C THR A 6 30.37 10.43 -22.89
N PHE A 7 31.20 9.83 -22.04
CA PHE A 7 32.06 10.56 -21.10
C PHE A 7 33.53 10.12 -21.25
N CYS A 8 34.43 11.08 -21.40
CA CYS A 8 35.87 10.85 -21.41
C CYS A 8 36.38 10.71 -19.96
N ALA A 9 36.93 9.56 -19.59
CA ALA A 9 37.36 9.30 -18.22
C ALA A 9 38.73 9.93 -17.90
N GLY A 10 38.72 10.96 -17.04
CA GLY A 10 39.86 11.37 -16.23
C GLY A 10 39.61 10.98 -14.77
N GLY A 11 39.93 9.75 -14.36
CA GLY A 11 40.01 9.31 -12.95
C GLY A 11 38.77 9.45 -12.05
N ALA A 12 37.63 9.89 -12.56
CA ALA A 12 36.42 10.14 -11.76
C ALA A 12 35.48 8.92 -11.75
N SER A 13 34.89 8.65 -10.58
CA SER A 13 33.76 7.72 -10.45
C SER A 13 32.47 8.44 -10.86
N TYR A 14 31.68 7.81 -11.73
CA TYR A 14 30.38 8.32 -12.18
C TYR A 14 29.26 7.42 -11.66
N THR A 15 28.16 8.02 -11.21
CA THR A 15 26.93 7.31 -10.86
C THR A 15 25.89 7.58 -11.94
N ILE A 16 25.46 6.53 -12.64
CA ILE A 16 24.38 6.62 -13.63
C ILE A 16 23.12 6.02 -13.00
N VAL A 17 22.03 6.81 -13.00
CA VAL A 17 20.73 6.40 -12.44
C VAL A 17 19.77 6.16 -13.61
N TYR A 18 19.20 4.96 -13.68
CA TYR A 18 18.18 4.59 -14.67
C TYR A 18 16.81 4.58 -14.01
N ASN A 19 15.89 5.41 -14.51
CA ASN A 19 14.55 5.58 -13.93
C ASN A 19 13.47 4.74 -14.64
N SER A 20 13.84 3.92 -15.62
CA SER A 20 12.91 3.09 -16.41
C SER A 20 13.55 1.76 -16.84
N PRO A 21 12.75 0.70 -17.06
CA PRO A 21 13.24 -0.56 -17.61
C PRO A 21 13.67 -0.40 -19.07
N GLY A 22 14.71 -1.11 -19.49
CA GLY A 22 15.17 -1.09 -20.88
C GLY A 22 16.56 -1.68 -21.07
N THR A 23 16.95 -1.86 -22.33
CA THR A 23 18.34 -2.15 -22.72
C THR A 23 19.06 -0.84 -22.94
N TYR A 24 20.15 -0.63 -22.21
CA TYR A 24 20.96 0.58 -22.30
C TYR A 24 22.36 0.19 -22.78
N ASN A 25 22.89 0.98 -23.70
CA ASN A 25 24.28 0.85 -24.13
C ASN A 25 25.13 1.78 -23.27
N LEU A 26 26.02 1.20 -22.47
CA LEU A 26 27.03 1.96 -21.74
C LEU A 26 28.31 2.00 -22.56
N GLY A 27 28.79 3.21 -22.85
CA GLY A 27 30.13 3.44 -23.41
C GLY A 27 31.02 4.03 -22.32
N VAL A 28 32.15 3.38 -22.03
CA VAL A 28 33.18 3.93 -21.15
C VAL A 28 34.46 4.07 -21.97
N ASP A 29 34.92 5.31 -22.16
CA ASP A 29 36.16 5.59 -22.84
C ASP A 29 37.32 5.62 -21.83
N MET A 30 38.20 4.62 -21.90
CA MET A 30 39.46 4.65 -21.17
C MET A 30 40.50 5.35 -22.03
N VAL A 31 40.95 6.54 -21.62
CA VAL A 31 41.98 7.28 -22.36
C VAL A 31 43.31 6.53 -22.25
N LYS A 32 43.76 5.91 -23.35
CA LYS A 32 45.18 5.61 -23.60
C LYS A 32 45.60 6.32 -24.88
N GLY A 33 46.09 7.55 -24.76
CA GLY A 33 46.54 8.35 -25.91
C GLY A 33 45.40 8.98 -26.73
N SER A 34 45.72 9.45 -27.94
CA SER A 34 44.87 10.32 -28.79
C SER A 34 43.74 9.63 -29.54
N ASP A 35 43.50 8.33 -29.33
CA ASP A 35 42.42 7.59 -29.98
C ASP A 35 41.42 7.07 -28.94
N CYS A 36 40.19 7.60 -28.97
CA CYS A 36 39.09 7.10 -28.15
C CYS A 36 38.48 5.87 -28.81
N ALA A 37 38.83 4.67 -28.36
CA ALA A 37 38.14 3.44 -28.74
C ALA A 37 37.02 3.16 -27.73
N ALA A 38 35.77 3.42 -28.13
CA ALA A 38 34.60 3.14 -27.31
C ALA A 38 34.27 1.63 -27.35
N ASN A 39 34.51 0.94 -26.25
CA ASN A 39 33.98 -0.41 -26.05
C ASN A 39 32.60 -0.29 -25.40
N THR A 40 31.53 -0.55 -26.16
CA THR A 40 30.18 -0.57 -25.63
C THR A 40 29.81 -1.96 -25.14
N THR A 41 29.40 -2.10 -23.89
CA THR A 41 28.76 -3.32 -23.41
C THR A 41 27.27 -3.07 -23.20
N PRO A 42 26.37 -3.90 -23.79
CA PRO A 42 24.96 -3.78 -23.51
C PRO A 42 24.72 -4.20 -22.06
N ILE A 43 24.05 -3.36 -21.29
CA ILE A 43 23.51 -3.72 -19.99
C ILE A 43 21.99 -3.77 -20.06
N THR A 44 21.42 -4.82 -19.48
CA THR A 44 19.97 -4.95 -19.35
C THR A 44 19.58 -4.52 -17.95
N VAL A 45 18.89 -3.39 -17.85
CA VAL A 45 18.35 -2.92 -16.57
C VAL A 45 16.90 -3.36 -16.50
N ASN A 46 16.65 -4.44 -15.75
CA ASN A 46 15.30 -4.84 -15.36
C ASN A 46 14.88 -4.01 -14.15
N CYS A 47 14.33 -2.83 -14.40
CA CYS A 47 13.54 -2.15 -13.39
C CYS A 47 12.18 -2.83 -13.35
N PHE A 48 11.77 -3.39 -12.21
CA PHE A 48 10.38 -3.80 -12.02
C PHE A 48 9.57 -2.53 -11.74
N ILE A 49 9.08 -1.87 -12.79
CA ILE A 49 7.91 -1.00 -12.63
C ILE A 49 6.74 -1.96 -12.42
N LEU A 50 6.20 -1.99 -11.21
CA LEU A 50 5.05 -2.82 -10.89
C LEU A 50 3.83 -2.22 -11.62
N PRO A 51 3.34 -2.77 -12.74
CA PRO A 51 2.25 -2.14 -13.46
C PRO A 51 0.95 -2.67 -12.86
N ILE A 52 0.74 -2.33 -11.59
CA ILE A 52 -0.59 -2.25 -11.03
C ILE A 52 -0.84 -0.80 -10.64
N GLU A 53 -1.90 -0.26 -11.20
CA GLU A 53 -2.43 1.03 -10.81
C GLU A 53 -3.62 0.77 -9.89
N LEU A 54 -3.32 0.69 -8.58
CA LEU A 54 -4.35 0.71 -7.56
C LEU A 54 -4.97 2.11 -7.55
N LEU A 55 -6.25 2.18 -7.90
CA LEU A 55 -6.98 3.44 -7.97
C LEU A 55 -7.38 3.92 -6.58
N GLU A 56 -7.90 3.00 -5.77
CA GLU A 56 -8.38 3.30 -4.43
C GLU A 56 -8.34 2.07 -3.53
N PHE A 57 -8.20 2.33 -2.24
CA PHE A 57 -8.47 1.39 -1.16
C PHE A 57 -9.18 2.17 -0.06
N ASN A 58 -10.41 1.80 0.24
CA ASN A 58 -11.24 2.43 1.24
C ASN A 58 -11.66 1.40 2.28
N ALA A 59 -11.79 1.85 3.52
CA ALA A 59 -12.32 1.05 4.62
C ALA A 59 -13.35 1.91 5.35
N HIS A 60 -14.56 1.37 5.53
CA HIS A 60 -15.70 2.09 6.08
C HIS A 60 -16.36 1.27 7.19
N TYR A 61 -16.50 1.88 8.36
CA TYR A 61 -17.22 1.27 9.48
C TYR A 61 -18.72 1.57 9.37
N ASN A 62 -19.54 0.52 9.30
CA ASN A 62 -20.99 0.64 9.13
C ASN A 62 -21.79 0.56 10.44
N GLY A 63 -21.12 0.65 11.59
CA GLY A 63 -21.73 0.53 12.93
C GLY A 63 -21.64 -0.85 13.55
N THR A 64 -21.35 -1.88 12.76
CA THR A 64 -21.11 -3.25 13.26
C THR A 64 -19.81 -3.83 12.70
N ASN A 65 -19.62 -3.69 11.40
CA ASN A 65 -18.54 -4.30 10.62
C ASN A 65 -17.72 -3.22 9.91
N VAL A 66 -16.55 -3.59 9.40
CA VAL A 66 -15.79 -2.75 8.47
C VAL A 66 -15.85 -3.34 7.07
N GLU A 67 -16.36 -2.55 6.14
CA GLU A 67 -16.38 -2.85 4.71
C GLU A 67 -15.12 -2.28 4.06
N LEU A 68 -14.34 -3.16 3.42
CA LEU A 68 -13.17 -2.79 2.66
C LEU A 68 -13.49 -2.88 1.17
N ASN A 69 -13.12 -1.85 0.40
CA ASN A 69 -13.34 -1.81 -1.04
C ASN A 69 -12.10 -1.25 -1.74
N TRP A 70 -11.70 -1.87 -2.84
CA TRP A 70 -10.61 -1.38 -3.67
C TRP A 70 -10.84 -1.63 -5.14
N ALA A 71 -10.14 -0.87 -5.96
CA ALA A 71 -10.21 -1.00 -7.40
C ALA A 71 -8.83 -0.82 -8.06
N THR A 72 -8.63 -1.54 -9.15
CA THR A 72 -7.40 -1.54 -9.95
C THR A 72 -7.76 -1.20 -11.39
N SER A 73 -7.02 -0.30 -12.03
CA SER A 73 -7.20 0.00 -13.47
C SER A 73 -6.52 -1.05 -14.35
N SER A 74 -5.42 -1.65 -13.88
CA SER A 74 -4.71 -2.75 -14.54
C SER A 74 -4.05 -3.68 -13.53
N GLU A 75 -3.86 -4.95 -13.90
CA GLU A 75 -3.19 -5.99 -13.13
C GLU A 75 -2.26 -6.78 -14.07
N MET A 76 -1.04 -7.08 -13.62
CA MET A 76 -0.09 -7.88 -14.38
C MET A 76 0.61 -8.86 -13.44
N ASN A 77 0.55 -10.14 -13.80
CA ASN A 77 1.09 -11.26 -13.02
C ASN A 77 0.63 -11.29 -11.55
N SER A 78 -0.56 -10.78 -11.28
CA SER A 78 -1.12 -10.61 -9.94
C SER A 78 -1.76 -11.90 -9.43
N ASP A 79 -1.33 -12.42 -8.28
CA ASP A 79 -1.84 -13.68 -7.74
C ASP A 79 -3.06 -13.44 -6.83
N TYR A 80 -2.85 -12.72 -5.73
CA TYR A 80 -3.89 -12.45 -4.74
C TYR A 80 -3.61 -11.19 -3.94
N PHE A 81 -4.69 -10.58 -3.46
CA PHE A 81 -4.68 -9.56 -2.44
C PHE A 81 -4.76 -10.22 -1.06
N GLU A 82 -3.97 -9.74 -0.11
CA GLU A 82 -4.07 -10.09 1.30
C GLU A 82 -4.48 -8.87 2.09
N ILE A 83 -5.49 -9.03 2.93
CA ILE A 83 -5.97 -8.01 3.85
C ILE A 83 -5.48 -8.38 5.24
N GLU A 84 -4.80 -7.44 5.87
CA GLU A 84 -4.39 -7.56 7.26
C GLU A 84 -5.03 -6.47 8.11
N ARG A 85 -5.27 -6.77 9.39
CA ARG A 85 -5.75 -5.82 10.38
C ARG A 85 -4.80 -5.70 11.55
N SER A 86 -4.71 -4.50 12.09
CA SER A 86 -4.00 -4.18 13.32
C SER A 86 -4.82 -3.24 14.19
N VAL A 87 -4.78 -3.44 15.50
CA VAL A 87 -5.40 -2.53 16.51
C VAL A 87 -4.38 -1.59 17.15
N ASP A 88 -3.09 -1.79 16.88
CA ASP A 88 -1.98 -0.97 17.41
C ASP A 88 -1.21 -0.24 16.31
N GLY A 89 -1.45 -0.56 15.02
CA GLY A 89 -0.74 -0.01 13.87
C GLY A 89 0.62 -0.67 13.60
N PHE A 90 1.03 -1.64 14.41
CA PHE A 90 2.35 -2.30 14.33
C PHE A 90 2.22 -3.80 14.03
N ASN A 91 1.38 -4.50 14.79
CA ASN A 91 1.17 -5.93 14.66
C ASN A 91 -0.06 -6.18 13.80
N PHE A 92 0.17 -6.70 12.60
CA PHE A 92 -0.87 -6.99 11.61
C PHE A 92 -1.17 -8.48 11.59
N THR A 93 -2.45 -8.83 11.55
CA THR A 93 -2.95 -10.21 11.41
C THR A 93 -3.71 -10.34 10.11
N SER A 94 -3.40 -11.37 9.33
CA SER A 94 -4.12 -11.68 8.09
C SER A 94 -5.58 -12.03 8.38
N ILE A 95 -6.51 -11.37 7.69
CA ILE A 95 -7.95 -11.61 7.80
C ILE A 95 -8.42 -12.45 6.62
N GLU A 96 -8.04 -12.05 5.41
CA GLU A 96 -8.59 -12.61 4.18
C GLU A 96 -7.61 -12.51 3.02
N LYS A 97 -7.67 -13.50 2.12
CA LYS A 97 -6.95 -13.49 0.85
C LYS A 97 -7.95 -13.60 -0.29
N ILE A 98 -7.90 -12.65 -1.23
CA ILE A 98 -8.80 -12.60 -2.39
C ILE A 98 -7.98 -12.77 -3.66
N LYS A 99 -8.38 -13.73 -4.50
CA LYS A 99 -7.72 -13.98 -5.78
C LYS A 99 -7.79 -12.74 -6.68
N ALA A 100 -6.65 -12.30 -7.20
CA ALA A 100 -6.56 -11.22 -8.18
C ALA A 100 -6.92 -11.73 -9.59
N ALA A 101 -7.08 -10.83 -10.56
CA ALA A 101 -7.45 -11.21 -11.92
C ALA A 101 -6.31 -11.91 -12.71
N GLY A 102 -5.08 -11.98 -12.17
CA GLY A 102 -3.93 -12.50 -12.91
C GLY A 102 -3.35 -11.43 -13.82
N ASN A 103 -4.04 -11.22 -14.95
CA ASN A 103 -3.71 -10.21 -15.94
C ASN A 103 -4.98 -9.48 -16.38
N SER A 104 -5.00 -8.17 -16.28
CA SER A 104 -6.14 -7.35 -16.69
C SER A 104 -5.71 -5.94 -17.07
N ASN A 105 -6.33 -5.38 -18.11
CA ASN A 105 -6.20 -3.96 -18.48
C ASN A 105 -7.56 -3.26 -18.38
N THR A 106 -8.48 -3.83 -17.59
CA THR A 106 -9.81 -3.27 -17.35
C THR A 106 -10.04 -3.11 -15.86
N LEU A 107 -10.91 -2.16 -15.51
CA LEU A 107 -11.26 -1.89 -14.12
C LEU A 107 -11.73 -3.16 -13.41
N LYS A 108 -11.04 -3.55 -12.33
CA LYS A 108 -11.49 -4.57 -11.40
C LYS A 108 -11.84 -3.92 -10.07
N LYS A 109 -12.89 -4.46 -9.45
CA LYS A 109 -13.39 -4.02 -8.16
C LYS A 109 -13.45 -5.23 -7.24
N TYR A 110 -13.04 -5.01 -6.01
CA TYR A 110 -12.97 -6.05 -4.99
C TYR A 110 -13.51 -5.49 -3.68
N SER A 111 -13.98 -6.39 -2.83
CA SER A 111 -14.52 -6.06 -1.53
C SER A 111 -14.24 -7.16 -0.53
N ALA A 112 -14.08 -6.79 0.73
CA ALA A 112 -14.00 -7.70 1.86
C ALA A 112 -14.76 -7.14 3.06
N LEU A 113 -15.13 -8.01 3.99
CA LEU A 113 -15.90 -7.64 5.16
C LEU A 113 -15.25 -8.17 6.43
N ASP A 114 -14.84 -7.25 7.31
CA ASP A 114 -14.41 -7.60 8.65
C ASP A 114 -15.61 -7.55 9.61
N LEU A 115 -16.07 -8.74 10.02
CA LEU A 115 -17.21 -8.92 10.92
C LEU A 115 -16.88 -8.64 12.39
N ASN A 116 -15.59 -8.61 12.76
CA ASN A 116 -15.17 -8.46 14.14
C ASN A 116 -14.04 -7.43 14.27
N PRO A 117 -14.27 -6.15 13.86
CA PRO A 117 -13.22 -5.13 13.83
C PRO A 117 -12.78 -4.68 15.23
N GLY A 118 -13.52 -5.05 16.28
CA GLY A 118 -13.34 -4.59 17.65
C GLY A 118 -14.57 -3.82 18.14
N ASP A 119 -14.51 -3.35 19.39
CA ASP A 119 -15.61 -2.61 20.02
C ASP A 119 -15.44 -1.09 19.95
N TYR A 120 -14.19 -0.62 20.04
CA TYR A 120 -13.86 0.80 20.04
C TYR A 120 -12.40 1.03 19.65
N GLY A 121 -12.10 2.23 19.17
CA GLY A 121 -10.74 2.70 18.92
C GLY A 121 -10.32 2.69 17.46
N GLN A 122 -9.05 2.97 17.22
CA GLN A 122 -8.47 2.98 15.87
C GLN A 122 -8.14 1.56 15.43
N VAL A 123 -8.53 1.24 14.21
CA VAL A 123 -8.21 -0.03 13.56
C VAL A 123 -7.58 0.27 12.21
N TYR A 124 -6.47 -0.40 11.93
CA TYR A 124 -5.68 -0.22 10.72
C TYR A 124 -5.86 -1.43 9.83
N TYR A 125 -6.17 -1.19 8.57
CA TYR A 125 -6.28 -2.21 7.54
C TYR A 125 -5.18 -2.01 6.51
N LYS A 126 -4.51 -3.09 6.14
CA LYS A 126 -3.45 -3.10 5.15
C LYS A 126 -3.84 -4.02 4.00
N LEU A 127 -3.80 -3.49 2.79
CA LEU A 127 -3.96 -4.25 1.56
C LEU A 127 -2.58 -4.52 0.99
N LYS A 128 -2.23 -5.79 0.82
CA LYS A 128 -1.03 -6.25 0.11
C LYS A 128 -1.43 -6.96 -1.16
N LEU A 129 -0.63 -6.84 -2.21
CA LEU A 129 -0.74 -7.68 -3.41
C LEU A 129 0.50 -8.53 -3.56
N TYR A 130 0.33 -9.78 -3.96
CA TYR A 130 1.41 -10.69 -4.31
C TYR A 130 1.33 -11.06 -5.78
N ASP A 131 2.49 -11.20 -6.42
CA ASP A 131 2.58 -11.71 -7.79
C ASP A 131 2.73 -13.23 -7.81
N ILE A 132 2.35 -13.84 -8.94
CA ILE A 132 2.41 -15.28 -9.13
C ILE A 132 3.85 -15.76 -8.96
N GLY A 133 4.05 -16.74 -8.09
CA GLY A 133 5.35 -17.35 -7.82
C GLY A 133 6.30 -16.49 -6.98
N HIS A 134 5.84 -15.36 -6.44
CA HIS A 134 6.63 -14.50 -5.57
C HIS A 134 6.08 -14.53 -4.13
N SER A 135 6.98 -14.56 -3.15
CA SER A 135 6.63 -14.54 -1.72
C SER A 135 6.53 -13.14 -1.13
N ASP A 136 7.13 -12.15 -1.78
CA ASP A 136 7.15 -10.77 -1.31
C ASP A 136 5.97 -9.98 -1.87
N ALA A 137 5.43 -9.08 -1.04
CA ALA A 137 4.35 -8.20 -1.47
C ALA A 137 4.85 -7.22 -2.52
N LYS A 138 4.16 -7.20 -3.67
CA LYS A 138 4.32 -6.26 -4.77
C LYS A 138 4.09 -4.83 -4.26
N PHE A 139 2.93 -4.57 -3.68
CA PHE A 139 2.61 -3.27 -3.08
C PHE A 139 1.94 -3.45 -1.73
N THR A 140 1.93 -2.36 -0.96
CA THR A 140 1.17 -2.23 0.28
C THR A 140 0.45 -0.89 0.34
N GLN A 141 -0.81 -0.87 0.80
CA GLN A 141 -1.54 0.35 1.13
C GLN A 141 -2.23 0.17 2.48
N THR A 142 -2.29 1.23 3.30
CA THR A 142 -2.88 1.17 4.65
C THR A 142 -3.95 2.23 4.82
N LYS A 143 -5.04 1.87 5.49
CA LYS A 143 -6.13 2.76 5.88
C LYS A 143 -6.46 2.59 7.36
N MET A 144 -6.71 3.72 8.03
CA MET A 144 -7.17 3.74 9.41
C MET A 144 -8.67 4.01 9.43
N VAL A 145 -9.37 3.30 10.30
CA VAL A 145 -10.80 3.46 10.56
C VAL A 145 -11.01 3.61 12.07
N ASN A 146 -11.84 4.56 12.47
CA ASN A 146 -12.26 4.69 13.86
C ASN A 146 -13.51 3.83 14.08
N ILE A 147 -13.43 2.89 15.01
CA ILE A 147 -14.56 2.09 15.48
C ILE A 147 -15.20 2.80 16.65
N VAL A 148 -16.49 3.11 16.51
CA VAL A 148 -17.29 3.75 17.54
C VAL A 148 -18.60 2.95 17.64
N LYS A 149 -18.60 1.84 18.38
CA LYS A 149 -19.87 1.20 18.72
C LYS A 149 -20.65 2.15 19.60
N GLY A 150 -21.86 2.49 19.16
CA GLY A 150 -22.77 3.31 19.94
C GLY A 150 -22.92 2.70 21.33
N LEU A 151 -22.49 3.43 22.35
CA LEU A 151 -22.80 3.10 23.73
C LEU A 151 -24.31 3.17 23.87
N SER A 152 -24.98 2.01 23.80
CA SER A 152 -26.26 1.81 24.49
C SER A 152 -25.98 1.84 26.00
N THR A 153 -25.50 2.97 26.52
CA THR A 153 -25.65 3.26 27.93
C THR A 153 -27.14 3.51 28.13
N LYS A 154 -27.90 2.43 28.37
CA LYS A 154 -29.11 2.57 29.18
C LYS A 154 -28.61 3.11 30.51
N LEU A 155 -28.60 4.43 30.64
CA LEU A 155 -28.41 5.11 31.91
C LEU A 155 -29.57 4.64 32.77
N LYS A 156 -29.35 3.60 33.57
CA LYS A 156 -30.36 3.05 34.46
C LYS A 156 -30.42 4.00 35.65
N VAL A 157 -31.14 5.10 35.49
CA VAL A 157 -31.51 5.97 36.60
C VAL A 157 -32.48 5.17 37.46
N GLN A 158 -31.97 4.55 38.51
CA GLN A 158 -32.80 3.96 39.54
C GLN A 158 -33.37 5.10 40.38
N PRO A 159 -34.63 5.00 40.87
CA PRO A 159 -35.18 6.03 41.71
C PRO A 159 -34.36 6.12 43.01
N ASN A 160 -33.53 7.15 43.11
CA ASN A 160 -33.01 7.64 44.37
C ASN A 160 -33.96 8.74 44.85
N PRO A 161 -34.56 8.66 46.05
CA PRO A 161 -35.36 9.73 46.62
C PRO A 161 -34.52 11.00 46.77
N ALA A 162 -34.51 11.82 45.73
CA ALA A 162 -33.86 13.12 45.71
C ALA A 162 -34.94 14.18 45.48
N THR A 163 -35.07 15.09 46.42
CA THR A 163 -35.98 16.23 46.31
C THR A 163 -35.46 17.32 45.35
N GLN A 164 -34.24 17.17 44.81
CA GLN A 164 -33.68 18.03 43.77
C GLN A 164 -32.77 17.25 42.80
N PHE A 165 -33.00 17.43 41.50
CA PHE A 165 -32.10 16.96 40.44
C PHE A 165 -30.99 18.00 40.21
N ARG A 166 -29.73 17.60 40.36
CA ARG A 166 -28.58 18.36 39.86
C ARG A 166 -28.06 17.66 38.61
N ILE A 167 -28.11 18.35 37.47
CA ILE A 167 -27.46 17.91 36.24
C ILE A 167 -25.96 18.17 36.40
N ILE A 168 -25.15 17.12 36.36
CA ILE A 168 -23.69 17.24 36.29
C ILE A 168 -23.30 17.06 34.83
N CYS A 169 -22.88 18.13 34.18
CA CYS A 169 -22.30 18.05 32.83
C CYS A 169 -20.84 17.58 32.95
N ALA A 170 -20.52 16.38 32.47
CA ALA A 170 -19.14 15.95 32.28
C ALA A 170 -18.66 16.37 30.89
N LYS A 171 -17.59 17.17 30.84
CA LYS A 171 -16.93 17.55 29.58
C LYS A 171 -15.98 16.42 29.20
N ILE A 172 -16.33 15.67 28.17
CA ILE A 172 -15.39 14.72 27.54
C ILE A 172 -14.45 15.54 26.68
N PHE A 173 -13.16 15.52 27.00
CA PHE A 173 -12.13 16.12 26.15
C PHE A 173 -11.84 15.14 25.01
N PHE A 174 -11.95 15.61 23.77
CA PHE A 174 -11.54 14.90 22.56
C PHE A 174 -10.02 14.95 22.40
#